data_AF-A0A4V1VKA5-F1
#
_entry.id   AF-A0A4V1VKA5-F1
#
_cell.length_a   1.000
_cell.length_b   1.000
_cell.length_c   1.000
_cell.angle_alpha   90.00
_cell.angle_beta   90.00
_cell.angle_gamma   90.00
#
_symmetry.space_group_name_H-M   'P 1'
#
loop_
_entity.id
_entity.type
_entity.pdbx_description
1 polymer ?
#
loop_
_entity_poly.entity_id
_entity_poly.type
_entity_poly.pdbx_seq_one_letter_code
_entity_poly.pdbx_strand_id
1 'polypeptide(L)'
;MESLKPAAQAPDRNLALDLVRVTEAGAMAAGRWVGRGDKNGADGVAVNAMRSLINTVQMSGVVVIGEGEKDEAPMLFNGEEVGDGTGPACDVAVDPIDGTTLTAKSLPNAVSVMAVAPRGSMYDPSAVFYMEKLIAGPEAADVVDIRLPVAENIALVAKAKGISNSDV
;
A
#
# COMPACT_ATOMS: atom_id res chain seq x y z
N MET A 1 22.07 -21.11 -41.75
CA MET A 1 21.18 -20.14 -41.09
C MET A 1 20.82 -20.75 -39.74
N GLU A 2 21.64 -20.45 -38.74
CA GLU A 2 21.44 -20.97 -37.39
C GLU A 2 20.20 -20.32 -36.77
N SER A 3 19.34 -21.15 -36.20
CA SER A 3 18.03 -20.78 -35.68
C SER A 3 18.18 -19.82 -34.49
N LEU A 4 17.97 -18.52 -34.72
CA LEU A 4 17.78 -17.52 -33.67
C LEU A 4 16.45 -17.79 -32.94
N LYS A 5 16.42 -18.78 -32.06
CA LYS A 5 15.32 -18.97 -31.11
C LYS A 5 15.69 -18.25 -29.82
N PRO A 6 14.87 -17.31 -29.33
CA PRO A 6 15.06 -16.77 -28.00
C PRO A 6 15.02 -17.89 -26.97
N ALA A 7 15.74 -17.72 -25.85
CA ALA A 7 15.72 -18.67 -24.74
C ALA A 7 14.26 -18.95 -24.32
N ALA A 8 13.96 -20.22 -24.02
CA ALA A 8 12.59 -20.68 -23.70
C ALA A 8 12.03 -20.09 -22.39
N GLN A 9 12.88 -19.43 -21.61
CA GLN A 9 12.49 -18.80 -20.36
C GLN A 9 12.12 -17.35 -20.62
N ALA A 10 10.85 -17.02 -20.43
CA ALA A 10 10.39 -15.64 -20.41
C ALA A 10 11.25 -14.84 -19.42
N PRO A 11 11.57 -13.56 -19.71
CA PRO A 11 12.30 -12.72 -18.77
C PRO A 11 11.61 -12.74 -17.42
N ASP A 12 12.40 -12.94 -16.36
CA ASP A 12 11.93 -12.99 -14.99
C ASP A 12 11.11 -11.73 -14.69
N ARG A 13 9.85 -11.91 -14.32
CA ARG A 13 8.99 -10.78 -13.99
C ARG A 13 9.46 -10.26 -12.64
N ASN A 14 10.06 -9.07 -12.66
CA ASN A 14 10.41 -8.39 -11.43
C ASN A 14 9.12 -8.04 -10.67
N LEU A 15 8.86 -8.77 -9.58
CA LEU A 15 7.70 -8.59 -8.73
C LEU A 15 7.48 -7.11 -8.39
N ALA A 16 8.55 -6.37 -8.04
CA ALA A 16 8.42 -4.95 -7.72
C ALA A 16 7.87 -4.11 -8.88
N LEU A 17 8.26 -4.40 -10.12
CA LEU A 17 7.73 -3.68 -11.30
C LEU A 17 6.28 -4.06 -11.61
N ASP A 18 5.88 -5.29 -11.34
CA ASP A 18 4.48 -5.70 -11.48
C ASP A 18 3.60 -5.04 -10.41
N LEU A 19 4.08 -4.91 -9.18
CA LEU A 19 3.38 -4.21 -8.10
C LEU A 19 3.19 -2.71 -8.39
N VAL A 20 4.15 -2.05 -9.06
CA VAL A 20 3.97 -0.65 -9.52
C VAL A 20 2.77 -0.53 -10.46
N ARG A 21 2.59 -1.48 -11.38
CA ARG A 21 1.45 -1.44 -12.30
C ARG A 21 0.12 -1.58 -11.57
N VAL A 22 0.09 -2.32 -10.47
CA VAL A 22 -1.12 -2.53 -9.66
C VAL A 22 -1.57 -1.21 -9.04
N THR A 23 -0.64 -0.44 -8.47
CA THR A 23 -0.96 0.88 -7.90
C THR A 23 -1.28 1.89 -9.00
N GLU A 24 -0.60 1.86 -10.15
CA GLU A 24 -0.94 2.67 -11.33
C GLU A 24 -2.37 2.39 -11.81
N ALA A 25 -2.79 1.13 -11.88
CA ALA A 25 -4.15 0.76 -12.31
C ALA A 25 -5.22 1.36 -11.39
N GLY A 26 -5.02 1.26 -10.06
CA GLY A 26 -5.92 1.90 -9.09
C GLY A 26 -5.96 3.42 -9.24
N ALA A 27 -4.79 4.06 -9.30
CA ALA A 27 -4.68 5.51 -9.45
C ALA A 27 -5.31 6.01 -10.75
N MET A 28 -5.10 5.32 -11.87
CA MET A 28 -5.65 5.70 -13.18
C MET A 28 -7.17 5.48 -13.27
N ALA A 29 -7.71 4.47 -12.58
CA ALA A 29 -9.14 4.26 -12.46
C ALA A 29 -9.78 5.34 -11.59
N ALA A 30 -9.25 5.57 -10.39
CA ALA A 30 -9.69 6.60 -9.44
C ALA A 30 -9.57 8.01 -9.99
N GLY A 31 -8.51 8.30 -10.76
CA GLY A 31 -8.22 9.63 -11.32
C GLY A 31 -9.35 10.20 -12.16
N ARG A 32 -10.16 9.33 -12.81
CA ARG A 32 -11.33 9.73 -13.59
C ARG A 32 -12.48 10.26 -12.73
N TRP A 33 -12.47 9.96 -11.44
CA TRP A 33 -13.48 10.33 -10.44
C TRP A 33 -13.12 11.55 -9.60
N VAL A 34 -11.94 12.12 -9.82
CA VAL A 34 -11.49 13.32 -9.12
C VAL A 34 -12.50 14.46 -9.28
N GLY A 35 -12.93 15.04 -8.15
CA GLY A 35 -13.85 16.17 -8.12
C GLY A 35 -15.32 15.85 -8.40
N ARG A 36 -15.71 14.57 -8.52
CA ARG A 36 -17.10 14.17 -8.80
C ARG A 36 -18.02 14.18 -7.58
N GLY A 37 -17.48 14.35 -6.37
CA GLY A 37 -18.26 14.25 -5.13
C GLY A 37 -18.70 12.83 -4.77
N ASP A 38 -18.27 11.81 -5.52
CA ASP A 38 -18.61 10.40 -5.29
C ASP A 38 -17.38 9.61 -4.84
N LYS A 39 -17.22 9.50 -3.52
CA LYS A 39 -16.09 8.77 -2.92
C LYS A 39 -16.21 7.25 -3.10
N ASN A 40 -17.42 6.70 -3.04
CA ASN A 40 -17.65 5.26 -3.10
C ASN A 40 -17.49 4.75 -4.54
N GLY A 41 -17.93 5.56 -5.52
CA GLY A 41 -17.70 5.27 -6.93
C GLY A 41 -16.22 5.31 -7.31
N ALA A 42 -15.47 6.30 -6.79
CA ALA A 42 -14.02 6.38 -6.98
C ALA A 42 -13.32 5.14 -6.42
N ASP A 43 -13.65 4.78 -5.18
CA ASP A 43 -13.07 3.64 -4.47
C ASP A 43 -13.37 2.31 -5.15
N GLY A 44 -14.64 2.07 -5.48
CA GLY A 44 -15.06 0.85 -6.16
C GLY A 44 -14.34 0.62 -7.49
N VAL A 45 -14.07 1.65 -8.30
CA VAL A 45 -13.31 1.45 -9.54
C VAL A 45 -11.83 1.18 -9.29
N ALA A 46 -11.25 1.74 -8.23
CA ALA A 46 -9.86 1.50 -7.86
C ALA A 46 -9.68 0.06 -7.36
N VAL A 47 -10.53 -0.38 -6.42
CA VAL A 47 -10.55 -1.77 -5.91
C VAL A 47 -10.65 -2.77 -7.07
N ASN A 48 -11.58 -2.56 -7.99
CA ASN A 48 -11.77 -3.43 -9.16
C ASN A 48 -10.53 -3.48 -10.06
N ALA A 49 -9.94 -2.32 -10.38
CA ALA A 49 -8.76 -2.24 -11.24
C ALA A 49 -7.55 -2.93 -10.59
N MET A 50 -7.35 -2.67 -9.30
CA MET A 50 -6.25 -3.20 -8.52
C MET A 50 -6.37 -4.72 -8.35
N ARG A 51 -7.55 -5.22 -7.98
CA ARG A 51 -7.84 -6.67 -7.88
C ARG A 51 -7.66 -7.40 -9.21
N SER A 52 -8.09 -6.80 -10.31
CA SER A 52 -7.93 -7.42 -11.64
C SER A 52 -6.46 -7.60 -12.00
N LEU A 53 -5.62 -6.61 -11.70
CA LEU A 53 -4.21 -6.66 -12.06
C LEU A 53 -3.37 -7.47 -11.08
N ILE A 54 -3.62 -7.35 -9.78
CA ILE A 54 -2.86 -8.08 -8.75
C ILE A 54 -2.97 -9.61 -8.95
N ASN A 55 -4.11 -10.10 -9.46
CA ASN A 55 -4.32 -11.51 -9.79
C ASN A 55 -3.53 -12.01 -11.02
N THR A 56 -2.79 -11.13 -11.70
CA THR A 56 -1.89 -11.49 -12.80
C THR A 56 -0.42 -11.50 -12.41
N VAL A 57 -0.12 -11.12 -11.16
CA VAL A 57 1.23 -11.04 -10.60
C VAL A 57 1.68 -12.44 -10.18
N GLN A 58 2.94 -12.77 -10.47
CA GLN A 58 3.56 -14.04 -10.10
C GLN A 58 3.89 -14.08 -8.60
N MET A 59 2.85 -14.27 -7.78
CA MET A 59 2.95 -14.47 -6.34
C MET A 59 1.82 -15.37 -5.81
N SER A 60 2.07 -15.99 -4.67
CA SER A 60 1.05 -16.60 -3.81
C SER A 60 0.77 -15.66 -2.64
N GLY A 61 0.01 -14.60 -2.91
CA GLY A 61 -0.31 -13.55 -1.94
C GLY A 61 -1.55 -13.87 -1.12
N VAL A 62 -1.56 -13.40 0.14
CA VAL A 62 -2.76 -13.34 0.98
C VAL A 62 -2.92 -11.91 1.47
N VAL A 63 -4.10 -11.33 1.29
CA VAL A 63 -4.43 -10.00 1.82
C VAL A 63 -4.51 -10.08 3.34
N VAL A 64 -3.60 -9.41 4.03
CA VAL A 64 -3.58 -9.28 5.51
C VAL A 64 -4.24 -7.97 5.93
N ILE A 65 -4.11 -6.92 5.11
CA ILE A 65 -4.74 -5.62 5.33
C ILE A 65 -5.44 -5.23 4.03
N GLY A 66 -6.76 -5.13 4.07
CA GLY A 66 -7.57 -4.80 2.89
C GLY A 66 -8.75 -3.89 3.16
N GLU A 67 -9.73 -3.94 2.27
CA GLU A 67 -10.94 -3.09 2.28
C GLU A 67 -11.85 -3.36 3.49
N GLY A 68 -11.67 -4.51 4.15
CA GLY A 68 -12.40 -4.91 5.33
C GLY A 68 -12.55 -6.42 5.45
N GLU A 69 -13.46 -6.83 6.32
CA GLU A 69 -13.86 -8.22 6.47
C GLU A 69 -14.65 -8.70 5.26
N LYS A 70 -14.59 -10.01 4.96
CA LYS A 70 -15.21 -10.61 3.76
C LYS A 70 -16.70 -10.30 3.60
N ASP A 71 -17.42 -10.16 4.71
CA ASP A 71 -18.86 -9.88 4.71
C ASP A 71 -19.18 -8.41 4.40
N GLU A 72 -18.21 -7.51 4.57
CA GLU A 72 -18.34 -6.06 4.36
C GLU A 72 -17.65 -5.60 3.07
N ALA A 73 -16.60 -6.31 2.63
CA ALA A 73 -15.83 -6.04 1.44
C ALA A 73 -15.89 -7.22 0.45
N PRO A 74 -16.52 -7.07 -0.73
CA PRO A 74 -16.62 -8.15 -1.72
C PRO A 74 -15.29 -8.47 -2.42
N MET A 75 -14.28 -7.63 -2.25
CA MET A 75 -13.01 -7.63 -2.97
C MET A 75 -11.91 -7.06 -2.09
N LEU A 76 -10.70 -7.61 -2.23
CA LEU A 76 -9.52 -7.31 -1.43
C LEU A 76 -9.80 -7.36 0.06
N PHE A 77 -10.56 -8.36 0.51
CA PHE A 77 -10.89 -8.57 1.91
C PHE A 77 -9.78 -9.31 2.65
N ASN A 78 -9.75 -9.21 3.98
CA ASN A 78 -8.78 -9.90 4.82
C ASN A 78 -8.88 -11.44 4.62
N GLY A 79 -7.78 -12.06 4.23
CA GLY A 79 -7.67 -13.47 3.90
C GLY A 79 -7.92 -13.82 2.43
N GLU A 80 -8.18 -12.85 1.55
CA GLU A 80 -8.30 -13.13 0.11
C GLU A 80 -6.95 -13.59 -0.48
N GLU A 81 -6.97 -14.69 -1.24
CA GLU A 81 -5.82 -15.13 -2.03
C GLU A 81 -5.71 -14.29 -3.32
N VAL A 82 -4.53 -13.73 -3.55
CA VAL A 82 -4.23 -12.85 -4.69
C VAL A 82 -2.93 -13.24 -5.38
N GLY A 83 -2.80 -12.84 -6.64
CA GLY A 83 -1.73 -13.33 -7.53
C GLY A 83 -2.18 -14.52 -8.35
N ASP A 84 -1.32 -14.97 -9.27
CA ASP A 84 -1.59 -16.13 -10.13
C ASP A 84 -1.32 -17.48 -9.44
N GLY A 85 -0.90 -17.45 -8.17
CA GLY A 85 -0.59 -18.62 -7.35
C GLY A 85 0.80 -19.20 -7.59
N THR A 86 1.59 -18.64 -8.50
CA THR A 86 2.99 -19.01 -8.72
C THR A 86 3.93 -18.11 -7.93
N GLY A 87 5.22 -18.45 -7.83
CA GLY A 87 6.19 -17.57 -7.19
C GLY A 87 6.16 -17.58 -5.64
N PRO A 88 6.67 -16.52 -4.99
CA PRO A 88 6.86 -16.50 -3.54
C PRO A 88 5.53 -16.40 -2.78
N ALA A 89 5.51 -16.98 -1.57
CA ALA A 89 4.42 -16.79 -0.62
C ALA A 89 4.56 -15.44 0.08
N CYS A 90 3.51 -14.61 -0.01
CA CYS A 90 3.53 -13.24 0.48
C CYS A 90 2.32 -12.88 1.34
N ASP A 91 2.52 -11.92 2.24
CA ASP A 91 1.47 -11.11 2.85
C ASP A 91 1.30 -9.83 2.02
N VAL A 92 0.06 -9.39 1.86
CA VAL A 92 -0.29 -8.22 1.05
C VAL A 92 -1.12 -7.25 1.88
N ALA A 93 -0.72 -5.98 1.88
CA ALA A 93 -1.55 -4.88 2.33
C ALA A 93 -1.92 -4.03 1.11
N VAL A 94 -3.20 -3.69 0.95
CA VAL A 94 -3.67 -2.79 -0.10
C VAL A 94 -4.45 -1.63 0.51
N ASP A 95 -4.32 -0.47 -0.10
CA ASP A 95 -5.22 0.67 0.08
C ASP A 95 -5.45 1.29 -1.31
N PRO A 96 -6.50 0.86 -2.03
CA PRO A 96 -6.74 1.26 -3.39
C PRO A 96 -6.86 2.77 -3.59
N ILE A 97 -7.41 3.46 -2.59
CA ILE A 97 -7.38 4.92 -2.48
C ILE A 97 -7.28 5.33 -1.00
N ASP A 98 -6.06 5.62 -0.55
CA ASP A 98 -5.89 6.40 0.66
C ASP A 98 -6.35 7.82 0.36
N GLY A 99 -7.44 8.22 1.05
CA GLY A 99 -8.07 9.52 0.84
C GLY A 99 -9.20 9.54 -0.21
N THR A 100 -10.11 8.57 -0.21
CA THR A 100 -11.34 8.59 -1.06
C THR A 100 -12.10 9.92 -1.02
N THR A 101 -12.17 10.56 0.15
CA THR A 101 -12.78 11.90 0.31
C THR A 101 -11.97 13.00 -0.38
N LEU A 102 -10.64 12.91 -0.35
CA LEU A 102 -9.74 13.84 -1.04
C LEU A 102 -9.92 13.72 -2.54
N THR A 103 -9.95 12.49 -3.07
CA THR A 103 -10.25 12.20 -4.49
C THR A 103 -11.60 12.80 -4.90
N ALA A 104 -12.67 12.48 -4.18
CA ALA A 104 -14.01 12.96 -4.50
C ALA A 104 -14.13 14.49 -4.51
N LYS A 105 -13.36 15.17 -3.65
CA LYS A 105 -13.36 16.65 -3.51
C LYS A 105 -12.26 17.35 -4.31
N SER A 106 -11.46 16.63 -5.09
CA SER A 106 -10.31 17.18 -5.82
C SER A 106 -9.30 17.90 -4.91
N LEU A 107 -9.03 17.31 -3.75
CA LEU A 107 -8.01 17.77 -2.81
C LEU A 107 -6.69 17.01 -3.02
N PRO A 108 -5.53 17.63 -2.71
CA PRO A 108 -4.23 16.98 -2.83
C PRO A 108 -4.08 15.79 -1.87
N ASN A 109 -3.05 14.97 -2.13
CA ASN A 109 -2.56 13.86 -1.29
C ASN A 109 -3.38 12.56 -1.29
N ALA A 110 -4.37 12.40 -2.17
CA ALA A 110 -4.91 11.07 -2.43
C ALA A 110 -3.88 10.17 -3.15
N VAL A 111 -3.75 8.92 -2.72
CA VAL A 111 -2.74 8.00 -3.25
C VAL A 111 -3.27 6.55 -3.30
N SER A 112 -2.76 5.78 -4.25
CA SER A 112 -3.01 4.34 -4.39
C SER A 112 -1.79 3.59 -3.86
N VAL A 113 -1.99 2.72 -2.85
CA VAL A 113 -0.90 2.14 -2.06
C VAL A 113 -1.04 0.62 -1.99
N MET A 114 0.10 -0.04 -2.02
CA MET A 114 0.20 -1.47 -1.72
C MET A 114 1.56 -1.75 -1.09
N ALA A 115 1.60 -2.71 -0.17
CA ALA A 115 2.82 -3.27 0.38
C ALA A 115 2.76 -4.80 0.32
N VAL A 116 3.93 -5.41 0.09
CA VAL A 116 4.09 -6.86 0.03
C VAL A 116 5.28 -7.26 0.88
N ALA A 117 5.12 -8.29 1.69
CA ALA A 117 6.17 -8.83 2.55
C ALA A 117 6.18 -10.37 2.48
N PRO A 118 7.27 -11.04 2.89
CA PRO A 118 7.25 -12.50 3.07
C PRO A 118 6.08 -12.94 3.95
N ARG A 119 5.50 -14.10 3.64
CA ARG A 119 4.36 -14.66 4.40
C ARG A 119 4.62 -14.68 5.91
N GLY A 120 3.66 -14.21 6.69
CA GLY A 120 3.69 -14.17 8.17
C GLY A 120 4.58 -13.09 8.78
N SER A 121 5.08 -12.13 7.99
CA SER A 121 5.93 -11.03 8.47
C SER A 121 5.20 -9.70 8.61
N MET A 122 4.02 -9.58 8.01
CA MET A 122 3.16 -8.41 8.15
C MET A 122 2.34 -8.52 9.44
N TYR A 123 2.22 -7.41 10.18
CA TYR A 123 1.32 -7.33 11.32
C TYR A 123 -0.14 -7.37 10.84
N ASP A 124 -0.97 -8.21 11.47
CA ASP A 124 -2.41 -8.28 11.25
C ASP A 124 -3.14 -7.38 12.26
N PRO A 125 -3.69 -6.24 11.81
CA PRO A 125 -4.38 -5.29 12.67
C PRO A 125 -5.90 -5.52 12.71
N SER A 126 -6.44 -6.67 12.29
CA SER A 126 -7.89 -6.93 12.22
C SER A 126 -8.66 -6.66 13.52
N ALA A 127 -8.01 -6.79 14.67
CA ALA A 127 -8.58 -6.48 15.99
C ALA A 127 -8.42 -5.01 16.44
N VAL A 128 -7.81 -4.14 15.63
CA VAL A 128 -7.40 -2.77 15.99
C VAL A 128 -8.13 -1.76 15.10
N PHE A 129 -8.94 -0.88 15.72
CA PHE A 129 -9.70 0.15 14.99
C PHE A 129 -8.93 1.46 14.82
N TYR A 130 -8.16 1.85 15.83
CA TYR A 130 -7.32 3.05 15.82
C TYR A 130 -5.94 2.72 16.34
N MET A 131 -4.95 3.43 15.82
CA MET A 131 -3.55 3.27 16.20
C MET A 131 -2.92 4.63 16.38
N GLU A 132 -2.38 4.88 17.57
CA GLU A 132 -1.50 6.02 17.81
C GLU A 132 -0.16 5.74 17.11
N LYS A 133 0.32 6.70 16.32
CA LYS A 133 1.53 6.53 15.49
C LYS A 133 2.50 7.67 15.79
N LEU A 134 3.76 7.31 16.07
CA LEU A 134 4.91 8.21 16.07
C LEU A 134 5.90 7.69 15.04
N ILE A 135 6.16 8.50 14.01
CA ILE A 135 7.00 8.12 12.86
C ILE A 135 8.07 9.19 12.67
N ALA A 136 9.32 8.78 12.54
CA ALA A 136 10.45 9.67 12.32
C ALA A 136 11.37 9.13 11.22
N GLY A 137 12.18 10.02 10.63
CA GLY A 137 13.23 9.64 9.68
C GLY A 137 14.39 8.89 10.36
N PRO A 138 15.29 8.27 9.57
CA PRO A 138 16.38 7.44 10.10
C PRO A 138 17.29 8.18 11.07
N GLU A 139 17.44 9.50 10.94
CA GLU A 139 18.26 10.32 11.82
C GLU A 139 17.74 10.32 13.27
N ALA A 140 16.42 10.18 13.46
CA ALA A 140 15.76 10.26 14.75
C ALA A 140 15.03 8.96 15.17
N ALA A 141 15.07 7.91 14.35
CA ALA A 141 14.32 6.67 14.58
C ALA A 141 14.65 6.01 15.92
N ASP A 142 15.92 6.05 16.33
CA ASP A 142 16.39 5.42 17.58
C ASP A 142 16.15 6.26 18.83
N VAL A 143 15.69 7.51 18.69
CA VAL A 143 15.55 8.44 19.83
C VAL A 143 14.10 8.82 20.13
N VAL A 144 13.18 8.70 19.18
CA VAL A 144 11.76 9.01 19.42
C VAL A 144 11.08 7.90 20.22
N ASP A 145 10.13 8.27 21.08
CA ASP A 145 9.34 7.32 21.88
C ASP A 145 7.92 7.85 22.07
N ILE A 146 6.94 7.07 21.61
CA ILE A 146 5.51 7.39 21.65
C ILE A 146 4.98 7.60 23.08
N ARG A 147 5.69 7.14 24.10
CA ARG A 147 5.33 7.29 25.51
C ARG A 147 5.79 8.62 26.11
N LEU A 148 6.68 9.34 25.42
CA LEU A 148 7.17 10.64 25.87
C LEU A 148 6.23 11.77 25.45
N PRO A 149 6.19 12.89 26.19
CA PRO A 149 5.48 14.08 25.77
C PRO A 149 5.92 14.56 24.37
N VAL A 150 4.98 15.10 23.59
CA VAL A 150 5.24 15.61 22.23
C VAL A 150 6.42 16.59 22.19
N ALA A 151 6.50 17.53 23.15
CA ALA A 151 7.59 18.50 23.23
C ALA A 151 8.97 17.86 23.42
N GLU A 152 9.04 16.72 24.12
CA GLU A 152 10.29 15.98 24.31
C GLU A 152 10.71 15.27 23.02
N ASN A 153 9.76 14.63 22.33
CA ASN A 153 10.02 14.05 21.01
C ASN A 153 10.49 15.11 20.00
N ILE A 154 9.89 16.31 19.98
CA ILE A 154 10.35 17.42 19.14
C ILE A 154 11.80 17.79 19.45
N ALA A 155 12.17 17.91 20.73
CA ALA A 155 13.55 18.22 21.13
C ALA A 155 14.54 17.10 20.74
N LEU A 156 14.12 15.84 20.83
CA LEU A 156 14.94 14.69 20.43
C LEU A 156 15.17 14.66 18.91
N VAL A 157 14.14 14.90 18.11
CA VAL A 157 14.25 15.01 16.65
C VAL A 157 15.12 16.19 16.25
N ALA A 158 14.94 17.36 16.88
CA ALA A 158 15.73 18.57 16.62
C ALA A 158 17.23 18.31 16.87
N LYS A 159 17.54 17.73 18.04
CA LYS A 159 18.90 17.37 18.44
C LYS A 159 19.52 16.36 17.48
N ALA A 160 18.76 15.34 17.08
CA ALA A 160 19.23 14.30 16.15
C ALA A 160 19.54 14.87 14.77
N LYS A 161 18.74 15.83 14.29
CA LYS A 161 18.94 16.53 13.01
C LYS A 161 19.94 17.70 13.07
N GLY A 162 20.35 18.13 14.26
CA GLY A 162 21.22 19.31 14.44
C GLY A 162 20.54 20.63 14.07
N ILE A 163 19.22 20.72 14.23
CA ILE A 163 18.40 21.91 13.91
C ILE A 163 17.71 22.46 15.16
N SER A 164 17.03 23.60 15.04
CA SER A 164 16.24 24.14 16.15
C SER A 164 14.91 23.40 16.32
N ASN A 165 14.34 23.42 17.52
CA ASN A 165 13.03 22.82 17.78
C ASN A 165 11.91 23.41 16.90
N SER A 166 12.05 24.66 16.44
CA SER A 166 11.08 25.31 15.55
C SER A 166 11.21 24.89 14.08
N ASP A 167 12.28 24.19 13.72
CA ASP A 167 12.52 23.69 12.36
C ASP A 167 12.18 22.19 12.21
N VAL A 168 11.71 21.55 13.29
CA VAL A 168 11.16 20.19 13.28
C VAL A 168 9.72 20.21 12.82
#